data_AF-A0A800G4J5-F1
#
_entry.id   AF-A0A800G4J5-F1
#
_cell.length_a   1.000
_cell.length_b   1.000
_cell.length_c   1.000
_cell.angle_alpha   90.00
_cell.angle_beta   90.00
_cell.angle_gamma   90.00
#
_symmetry.space_group_name_H-M   'P 1'
#
loop_
_entity.id
_entity.type
_entity.pdbx_description
1 polymer ?
#
loop_
_entity_poly.entity_id
_entity_poly.type
_entity_poly.pdbx_seq_one_letter_code
_entity_poly.pdbx_strand_id
1 'polypeptide(L)'
;MKLLLESNDIELGRALAELAPYLRGLVENGVRRALWLHADQVHQEHVLGAVLGDEESAAGQVIEHAFADPETLDTELLALSPGLMVVGAKAVLPFSSESLAVLKKARSRALDQARTQLGAAGLAEACAEALPRAVQEALGKPDWPHDEGDEGVQAPKRLNPDGHLFQGLSGAAKRSLVRACRSAHGRKERSITSLGLLLATLEEDPALRSASGWSPGKIRSAAEGQTPPASDPPEGPLTPSPALAALLTRLPSGADSLDFLAASLAGAEAELAACLSRHRITPDLVERARGAFRDPPGSPPESGC
;
A
#
# COMPACT_ATOMS: atom_id res chain seq x y z
N MET A 1 12.12 21.06 -10.46
CA MET A 1 11.35 19.93 -9.90
C MET A 1 11.66 19.88 -8.41
N LYS A 2 10.66 19.98 -7.53
CA LYS A 2 10.88 19.83 -6.09
C LYS A 2 11.06 18.33 -5.83
N LEU A 3 12.13 17.93 -5.12
CA LEU A 3 12.35 16.53 -4.75
C LEU A 3 11.26 16.09 -3.77
N LEU A 4 10.69 14.90 -3.97
CA LEU A 4 9.74 14.30 -3.02
C LEU A 4 10.47 13.64 -1.85
N LEU A 5 11.74 13.25 -2.04
CA LEU A 5 12.58 12.78 -0.95
C LEU A 5 13.20 13.97 -0.21
N GLU A 6 12.72 14.25 0.99
CA GLU A 6 13.26 15.30 1.84
C GLU A 6 14.48 14.82 2.63
N SER A 7 15.54 15.62 2.60
CA SER A 7 16.74 15.41 3.41
C SER A 7 17.31 16.75 3.86
N ASN A 8 17.54 16.88 5.17
CA ASN A 8 18.36 17.95 5.74
C ASN A 8 19.86 17.56 5.79
N ASP A 9 20.19 16.34 5.38
CA ASP A 9 21.56 15.83 5.32
C ASP A 9 22.22 16.21 3.99
N ILE A 10 23.29 17.00 4.08
CA ILE A 10 24.08 17.50 2.95
C ILE A 10 24.77 16.34 2.20
N GLU A 11 25.23 15.31 2.91
CA GLU A 11 25.91 14.17 2.30
C GLU A 11 24.93 13.35 1.46
N LEU A 12 23.75 13.08 2.00
CA LEU A 12 22.69 12.41 1.25
C LEU A 12 22.22 13.25 0.04
N GLY A 13 22.06 14.56 0.21
CA GLY A 13 21.71 15.46 -0.89
C GLY A 13 22.73 15.43 -2.03
N ARG A 14 24.03 15.34 -1.70
CA ARG A 14 25.10 15.19 -2.69
C ARG A 14 25.03 13.82 -3.37
N ALA A 15 24.90 12.74 -2.59
CA ALA A 15 24.81 11.38 -3.14
C ALA A 15 23.67 11.26 -4.15
N LEU A 16 22.47 11.77 -3.82
CA LEU A 16 21.32 11.79 -4.73
C LEU A 16 21.57 12.58 -6.02
N ALA A 17 22.30 13.70 -5.94
CA ALA A 17 22.66 14.51 -7.09
C ALA A 17 23.74 13.86 -7.98
N GLU A 18 24.49 12.90 -7.45
CA GLU A 18 25.53 12.15 -8.16
C GLU A 18 25.00 10.85 -8.79
N LEU A 19 23.84 10.34 -8.38
CA LEU A 19 23.20 9.18 -9.03
C LEU A 19 22.91 9.43 -10.52
N ALA A 20 22.87 8.35 -11.31
CA ALA A 20 22.42 8.41 -12.69
C ALA A 20 21.00 9.02 -12.77
N PRO A 21 20.67 9.82 -13.81
CA PRO A 21 19.39 10.50 -13.92
C PRO A 21 18.17 9.57 -13.86
N TYR A 22 18.32 8.34 -14.36
CA TYR A 22 17.25 7.35 -14.39
C TYR A 22 16.98 6.80 -12.99
N LEU A 23 18.01 6.28 -12.30
CA LEU A 23 17.90 5.85 -10.90
C LEU A 23 17.35 6.95 -10.01
N ARG A 24 17.75 8.21 -10.19
CA ARG A 24 17.19 9.33 -9.41
C ARG A 24 15.67 9.43 -9.58
N GLY A 25 15.16 9.29 -10.81
CA GLY A 25 13.72 9.25 -11.05
C GLY A 25 13.05 7.99 -10.47
N LEU A 26 13.72 6.85 -10.47
CA LEU A 26 13.23 5.62 -9.82
C LEU A 26 13.16 5.77 -8.29
N VAL A 27 14.10 6.48 -7.67
CA VAL A 27 14.03 6.85 -6.25
C VAL A 27 12.79 7.71 -5.98
N GLU A 28 12.52 8.71 -6.81
CA GLU A 28 11.31 9.54 -6.72
C GLU A 28 10.02 8.71 -6.92
N ASN A 29 10.02 7.75 -7.84
CA ASN A 29 8.91 6.80 -8.01
C ASN A 29 8.75 5.90 -6.78
N GLY A 30 9.86 5.52 -6.12
CA GLY A 30 9.85 4.85 -4.82
C GLY A 30 9.23 5.70 -3.71
N VAL A 31 9.44 7.03 -3.72
CA VAL A 31 8.73 7.94 -2.79
C VAL A 31 7.23 7.95 -3.06
N ARG A 32 6.82 8.02 -4.33
CA ARG A 32 5.39 7.94 -4.70
C ARG A 32 4.77 6.63 -4.26
N ARG A 33 5.49 5.52 -4.43
CA ARG A 33 5.07 4.22 -3.90
C ARG A 33 4.89 4.28 -2.38
N ALA A 34 5.86 4.80 -1.62
CA ALA A 34 5.75 4.95 -0.17
C ALA A 34 4.52 5.78 0.26
N LEU A 35 4.25 6.88 -0.46
CA LEU A 35 3.07 7.73 -0.23
C LEU A 35 1.76 6.96 -0.49
N TRP A 36 1.69 6.19 -1.58
CA TRP A 36 0.56 5.30 -1.86
C TRP A 36 0.29 4.28 -0.76
N LEU A 37 1.33 3.84 -0.07
CA LEU A 37 1.22 2.93 1.08
C LEU A 37 0.96 3.66 2.39
N HIS A 38 0.85 4.99 2.40
CA HIS A 38 0.73 5.80 3.61
C HIS A 38 1.87 5.53 4.61
N ALA A 39 3.08 5.31 4.09
CA ALA A 39 4.27 5.10 4.89
C ALA A 39 4.74 6.43 5.52
N ASP A 40 5.26 6.37 6.75
CA ASP A 40 5.83 7.54 7.42
C ASP A 40 7.23 7.91 6.87
N GLN A 41 7.93 6.94 6.28
CA GLN A 41 9.28 7.09 5.72
C GLN A 41 9.42 6.29 4.42
N VAL A 42 10.42 6.66 3.61
CA VAL A 42 10.80 5.87 2.44
C VAL A 42 11.80 4.79 2.85
N HIS A 43 11.48 3.54 2.54
CA HIS A 43 12.31 2.38 2.82
C HIS A 43 12.89 1.78 1.53
N GLN A 44 13.87 0.90 1.68
CA GLN A 44 14.56 0.25 0.57
C GLN A 44 13.58 -0.52 -0.33
N GLU A 45 12.58 -1.17 0.26
CA GLU A 45 11.55 -1.95 -0.42
C GLU A 45 10.70 -1.08 -1.36
N HIS A 46 10.44 0.17 -0.99
CA HIS A 46 9.69 1.10 -1.84
C HIS A 46 10.47 1.44 -3.11
N VAL A 47 11.77 1.71 -2.96
CA VAL A 47 12.64 2.03 -4.09
C VAL A 47 12.91 0.77 -4.92
N LEU A 48 13.12 -0.39 -4.30
CA LEU A 48 13.26 -1.66 -5.01
C LEU A 48 12.01 -2.00 -5.81
N GLY A 49 10.80 -1.79 -5.27
CA GLY A 49 9.57 -1.99 -6.02
C GLY A 49 9.50 -1.12 -7.29
N ALA A 50 9.93 0.14 -7.19
CA ALA A 50 10.00 1.04 -8.35
C ALA A 50 11.12 0.64 -9.34
N VAL A 51 12.28 0.25 -8.83
CA VAL A 51 13.44 -0.14 -9.64
C VAL A 51 13.21 -1.46 -10.38
N LEU A 52 12.62 -2.46 -9.72
CA LEU A 52 12.42 -3.79 -10.31
C LEU A 52 11.14 -3.88 -11.14
N GLY A 53 10.15 -3.03 -10.86
CA GLY A 53 8.91 -2.94 -11.63
C GLY A 53 9.00 -2.06 -12.88
N ASP A 54 10.11 -1.36 -13.09
CA ASP A 54 10.34 -0.56 -14.29
C ASP A 54 11.10 -1.39 -15.35
N GLU A 55 10.36 -1.83 -16.37
CA GLU A 55 10.83 -2.71 -17.46
C GLU A 55 11.97 -2.07 -18.29
N GLU A 56 12.09 -0.74 -18.27
CA GLU A 56 13.12 0.00 -19.01
C GLU A 56 14.42 0.14 -18.22
N SER A 57 14.37 0.09 -16.89
CA SER A 57 15.56 0.12 -16.04
C SER A 57 16.44 -1.11 -16.26
N ALA A 58 17.76 -0.95 -16.07
CA ALA A 58 18.68 -2.07 -16.18
C ALA A 58 18.37 -3.19 -15.19
N ALA A 59 17.92 -2.84 -13.97
CA ALA A 59 17.48 -3.81 -12.97
C ALA A 59 16.20 -4.56 -13.40
N GLY A 60 15.19 -3.86 -13.90
CA GLY A 60 13.96 -4.49 -14.42
C GLY A 60 14.24 -5.44 -15.59
N GLN A 61 15.08 -5.03 -16.54
CA GLN A 61 15.52 -5.90 -17.65
C GLN A 61 16.22 -7.18 -17.16
N VAL A 62 16.97 -7.11 -16.05
CA VAL A 62 17.56 -8.31 -15.42
C VAL A 62 16.50 -9.24 -14.83
N ILE A 63 15.46 -8.69 -14.21
CA ILE A 63 14.35 -9.48 -13.65
C ILE A 63 13.63 -10.24 -14.75
N GLU A 64 13.26 -9.54 -15.83
CA GLU A 64 12.63 -10.15 -17.00
C GLU A 64 13.52 -11.23 -17.62
N HIS A 65 14.82 -10.94 -17.77
CA HIS A 65 15.77 -11.90 -18.31
C HIS A 65 15.99 -13.13 -17.41
N ALA A 66 15.83 -12.97 -16.10
CA ALA A 66 15.96 -14.06 -15.13
C ALA A 66 14.73 -14.97 -15.05
N PHE A 67 13.69 -14.73 -15.86
CA PHE A 67 12.38 -15.40 -15.82
C PHE A 67 11.69 -15.27 -14.46
N ALA A 68 11.99 -14.22 -13.70
CA ALA A 68 11.18 -13.87 -12.55
C ALA A 68 9.83 -13.34 -13.07
N ASP A 69 8.74 -13.71 -12.40
CA ASP A 69 7.42 -13.17 -12.68
C ASP A 69 7.32 -11.79 -12.00
N PRO A 70 7.35 -10.66 -12.75
CA PRO A 70 7.40 -9.33 -12.16
C PRO A 70 6.17 -9.03 -11.30
N GLU A 71 4.99 -9.57 -11.66
CA GLU A 71 3.76 -9.37 -10.89
C GLU A 71 3.84 -10.06 -9.51
N THR A 72 4.37 -11.28 -9.46
CA THR A 72 4.56 -12.02 -8.20
C THR A 72 5.64 -11.35 -7.34
N LEU A 73 6.76 -10.93 -7.95
CA LEU A 73 7.82 -10.21 -7.24
C LEU A 73 7.31 -8.88 -6.67
N ASP A 74 6.57 -8.10 -7.44
CA ASP A 74 5.99 -6.84 -6.97
C ASP A 74 5.02 -7.06 -5.81
N THR A 75 4.19 -8.11 -5.87
CA THR A 75 3.27 -8.49 -4.79
C THR A 75 4.02 -8.84 -3.50
N GLU A 76 5.11 -9.60 -3.60
CA GLU A 76 5.94 -9.96 -2.44
C GLU A 76 6.68 -8.74 -1.87
N LEU A 77 7.27 -7.90 -2.72
CA LEU A 77 7.92 -6.65 -2.31
C LEU A 77 6.93 -5.69 -1.66
N LEU A 78 5.71 -5.60 -2.19
CA LEU A 78 4.64 -4.83 -1.60
C LEU A 78 4.29 -5.36 -0.20
N ALA A 79 4.18 -6.68 -0.03
CA ALA A 79 3.90 -7.29 1.28
C ALA A 79 4.99 -7.05 2.33
N LEU A 80 6.24 -6.88 1.91
CA LEU A 80 7.38 -6.53 2.78
C LEU A 80 7.52 -5.02 3.01
N SER A 81 6.92 -4.21 2.16
CA SER A 81 7.05 -2.75 2.21
C SER A 81 6.36 -2.17 3.46
N PRO A 82 7.05 -1.31 4.25
CA PRO A 82 6.41 -0.62 5.35
C PRO A 82 5.26 0.28 4.89
N GLY A 83 4.08 0.12 5.50
CA GLY A 83 2.91 0.94 5.17
C GLY A 83 1.58 0.33 5.64
N LEU A 84 0.48 0.93 5.20
CA LEU A 84 -0.89 0.53 5.52
C LEU A 84 -1.53 -0.15 4.31
N MET A 85 -1.63 -1.47 4.40
CA MET A 85 -2.20 -2.32 3.36
C MET A 85 -2.87 -3.55 3.94
N VAL A 86 -3.63 -4.26 3.11
CA VAL A 86 -4.12 -5.61 3.42
C VAL A 86 -3.25 -6.61 2.67
N VAL A 87 -2.58 -7.48 3.42
CA VAL A 87 -1.79 -8.59 2.85
C VAL A 87 -2.64 -9.85 2.88
N GLY A 88 -3.01 -10.36 1.71
CA GLY A 88 -3.77 -11.60 1.55
C GLY A 88 -3.08 -12.57 0.60
N ALA A 89 -3.45 -13.86 0.70
CA ALA A 89 -2.83 -14.94 -0.09
C ALA A 89 -2.89 -14.79 -1.63
N LYS A 90 -3.71 -13.88 -2.17
CA LYS A 90 -3.90 -13.67 -3.61
C LYS A 90 -3.88 -12.19 -4.02
N ALA A 91 -3.76 -11.29 -3.06
CA ALA A 91 -3.89 -9.86 -3.30
C ALA A 91 -3.24 -9.12 -2.15
N VAL A 92 -2.44 -8.12 -2.51
CA VAL A 92 -1.90 -7.14 -1.58
C VAL A 92 -2.28 -5.78 -2.13
N LEU A 93 -3.07 -5.01 -1.37
CA LEU A 93 -3.51 -3.69 -1.81
C LEU A 93 -3.46 -2.69 -0.66
N PRO A 94 -3.01 -1.45 -0.93
CA PRO A 94 -3.13 -0.35 0.01
C PRO A 94 -4.58 0.15 0.10
N PHE A 95 -4.80 1.06 1.05
CA PHE A 95 -6.05 1.80 1.20
C PHE A 95 -6.01 3.08 0.35
N SER A 96 -7.13 3.47 -0.23
CA SER A 96 -7.25 4.84 -0.75
C SER A 96 -7.17 5.85 0.41
N SER A 97 -6.69 7.06 0.16
CA SER A 97 -6.62 8.14 1.17
C SER A 97 -7.97 8.37 1.87
N GLU A 98 -9.06 8.31 1.10
CA GLU A 98 -10.44 8.43 1.59
C GLU A 98 -10.83 7.26 2.50
N SER A 99 -10.59 6.01 2.08
CA SER A 99 -10.90 4.84 2.89
C SER A 99 -10.10 4.77 4.19
N LEU A 100 -8.85 5.24 4.16
CA LEU A 100 -8.00 5.33 5.34
C LEU A 100 -8.54 6.37 6.33
N ALA A 101 -8.99 7.53 5.84
CA ALA A 101 -9.64 8.55 6.67
C ALA A 101 -10.92 8.00 7.32
N VAL A 102 -11.71 7.23 6.57
CA VAL A 102 -12.90 6.54 7.09
C VAL A 102 -12.55 5.54 8.19
N LEU A 103 -11.53 4.72 7.99
CA LEU A 103 -11.05 3.76 9.00
C LEU A 103 -10.58 4.46 10.29
N LYS A 104 -9.81 5.55 10.15
CA LYS A 104 -9.38 6.38 11.28
C LYS A 104 -10.58 6.95 12.03
N LYS A 105 -11.58 7.49 11.32
CA LYS A 105 -12.83 8.02 11.91
C LYS A 105 -13.62 6.94 12.63
N ALA A 106 -13.77 5.76 12.03
CA ALA A 106 -14.45 4.62 12.63
C ALA A 106 -13.79 4.19 13.95
N ARG A 107 -12.44 4.12 13.95
CA ARG A 107 -11.65 3.81 15.14
C ARG A 107 -11.83 4.87 16.23
N SER A 108 -11.67 6.15 15.91
CA SER A 108 -11.83 7.24 16.89
C SER A 108 -13.22 7.22 17.52
N ARG A 109 -14.27 7.05 16.71
CA ARG A 109 -15.64 6.90 17.22
C ARG A 109 -15.79 5.72 18.17
N ALA A 110 -15.22 4.56 17.83
CA ALA A 110 -15.29 3.38 18.69
C ALA A 110 -14.57 3.61 20.03
N LEU A 111 -13.43 4.32 20.02
CA LEU A 111 -12.72 4.73 21.23
C LEU A 111 -13.53 5.73 22.08
N ASP A 112 -14.12 6.75 21.45
CA ASP A 112 -14.96 7.75 22.14
C ASP A 112 -16.19 7.13 22.79
N GLN A 113 -16.73 6.07 22.17
CA GLN A 113 -17.86 5.29 22.69
C GLN A 113 -17.42 4.21 23.69
N ALA A 114 -16.14 4.19 24.10
CA ALA A 114 -15.56 3.19 24.99
C ALA A 114 -15.80 1.73 24.55
N ARG A 115 -15.89 1.49 23.24
CA ARG A 115 -16.03 0.12 22.71
C ARG A 115 -14.73 -0.65 22.94
N THR A 116 -14.86 -1.94 23.23
CA THR A 116 -13.71 -2.84 23.33
C THR A 116 -13.11 -3.18 21.97
N GLN A 117 -13.94 -3.14 20.91
CA GLN A 117 -13.58 -3.47 19.54
C GLN A 117 -14.30 -2.59 18.52
N LEU A 118 -13.71 -2.45 17.33
CA LEU A 118 -14.39 -1.93 16.14
C LEU A 118 -14.94 -3.12 15.34
N GLY A 119 -16.27 -3.25 15.34
CA GLY A 119 -16.99 -4.30 14.63
C GLY A 119 -17.31 -3.96 13.18
N ALA A 120 -17.99 -4.89 12.51
CA ALA A 120 -18.42 -4.73 11.12
C ALA A 120 -19.49 -3.65 10.98
N ALA A 121 -20.38 -3.49 11.96
CA ALA A 121 -21.42 -2.46 11.90
C ALA A 121 -20.83 -1.05 12.02
N GLY A 122 -19.91 -0.82 12.97
CA GLY A 122 -19.20 0.44 13.09
C GLY A 122 -18.36 0.78 11.85
N LEU A 123 -17.77 -0.24 11.20
CA LEU A 123 -17.05 -0.06 9.95
C LEU A 123 -17.99 0.32 8.79
N ALA A 124 -19.08 -0.42 8.61
CA ALA A 124 -20.07 -0.16 7.57
C ALA A 124 -20.72 1.23 7.74
N GLU A 125 -21.04 1.62 8.97
CA GLU A 125 -21.57 2.95 9.29
C GLU A 125 -20.60 4.05 8.85
N ALA A 126 -19.32 3.95 9.20
CA ALA A 126 -18.33 4.94 8.82
C ALA A 126 -18.15 5.04 7.31
N CYS A 127 -18.15 3.91 6.58
CA CYS A 127 -18.08 3.92 5.11
C CYS A 127 -19.35 4.49 4.47
N ALA A 128 -20.53 4.20 5.03
CA ALA A 128 -21.79 4.73 4.53
C ALA A 128 -21.88 6.26 4.66
N GLU A 129 -21.36 6.82 5.76
CA GLU A 129 -21.28 8.27 5.95
C GLU A 129 -20.33 8.98 4.96
N ALA A 130 -19.38 8.25 4.38
CA ALA A 130 -18.42 8.78 3.42
C ALA A 130 -18.93 8.79 1.98
N LEU A 131 -20.05 8.10 1.70
CA LEU A 131 -20.67 8.10 0.38
C LEU A 131 -21.07 9.52 -0.04
N PRO A 132 -21.09 9.84 -1.35
CA PRO A 132 -21.63 11.11 -1.82
C PRO A 132 -23.07 11.34 -1.31
N ARG A 133 -23.40 12.59 -0.97
CA ARG A 133 -24.71 12.92 -0.37
C ARG A 133 -25.90 12.44 -1.21
N ALA A 134 -25.82 12.57 -2.53
CA ALA A 134 -26.86 12.09 -3.44
C ALA A 134 -27.07 10.56 -3.34
N VAL A 135 -25.99 9.80 -3.15
CA VAL A 135 -26.04 8.35 -2.95
C VAL A 135 -26.69 8.03 -1.60
N GLN A 136 -26.33 8.75 -0.53
CA GLN A 136 -26.94 8.57 0.80
C GLN A 136 -28.45 8.85 0.77
N GLU A 137 -28.86 9.93 0.08
CA GLU A 137 -30.28 10.30 -0.07
C GLU A 137 -31.06 9.23 -0.85
N ALA A 138 -30.50 8.68 -1.93
CA ALA A 138 -31.11 7.61 -2.71
C ALA A 138 -31.23 6.28 -1.93
N LEU A 139 -30.27 6.00 -1.05
CA LEU A 139 -30.27 4.78 -0.23
C LEU A 139 -31.20 4.86 0.97
N GLY A 140 -31.45 6.07 1.50
CA GLY A 140 -32.20 6.32 2.72
C GLY A 140 -31.39 5.97 3.98
N LYS A 141 -31.90 6.34 5.16
CA LYS A 141 -31.18 6.11 6.43
C LYS A 141 -31.08 4.61 6.75
N PRO A 142 -29.87 4.05 6.90
CA PRO A 142 -29.69 2.66 7.35
C PRO A 142 -29.98 2.50 8.84
N ASP A 143 -30.41 1.31 9.25
CA ASP A 143 -30.54 0.92 10.65
C ASP A 143 -29.35 0.03 11.06
N TRP A 144 -28.27 0.66 11.50
CA TRP A 144 -27.06 -0.06 11.89
C TRP A 144 -27.26 -0.72 13.27
N PRO A 145 -27.08 -2.05 13.39
CA PRO A 145 -27.11 -2.70 14.68
C PRO A 145 -25.96 -2.19 15.55
N HIS A 146 -26.18 -2.12 16.86
CA HIS A 146 -25.09 -1.90 17.79
C HIS A 146 -24.15 -3.12 17.78
N ASP A 147 -22.84 -2.87 17.65
CA ASP A 147 -21.85 -3.94 17.77
C ASP A 147 -21.86 -4.44 19.23
N GLU A 148 -22.59 -5.51 19.50
CA GLU A 148 -22.34 -6.33 20.68
C GLU A 148 -21.04 -7.08 20.42
N GLY A 149 -20.06 -6.95 21.32
CA GLY A 149 -18.72 -7.50 21.11
C GLY A 149 -18.77 -8.99 20.72
N ASP A 150 -17.98 -9.37 19.72
CA ASP A 150 -17.87 -10.75 19.26
C ASP A 150 -17.11 -11.55 20.34
N GLU A 151 -17.82 -12.06 21.35
CA GLU A 151 -17.30 -12.94 22.40
C GLU A 151 -17.01 -14.33 21.83
N GLY A 152 -16.08 -14.41 20.88
CA GLY A 152 -15.82 -15.64 20.15
C GLY A 152 -14.39 -15.71 19.63
N VAL A 153 -13.57 -16.53 20.29
CA VAL A 153 -12.24 -17.02 19.88
C VAL A 153 -11.07 -16.05 20.13
N GLN A 154 -10.25 -16.41 21.14
CA GLN A 154 -9.00 -15.77 21.60
C GLN A 154 -9.10 -14.27 21.87
N ALA A 155 -9.13 -13.90 23.15
CA ALA A 155 -9.24 -12.52 23.67
C ALA A 155 -8.62 -11.49 22.70
N PRO A 156 -9.44 -10.86 21.83
CA PRO A 156 -8.90 -9.97 20.82
C PRO A 156 -8.18 -8.83 21.52
N LYS A 157 -7.04 -8.40 20.96
CA LYS A 157 -6.34 -7.19 21.43
C LYS A 157 -7.38 -6.07 21.48
N ARG A 158 -7.71 -5.57 22.66
CA ARG A 158 -8.70 -4.50 22.85
C ARG A 158 -8.26 -3.24 22.09
N LEU A 159 -9.23 -2.41 21.71
CA LEU A 159 -8.97 -1.06 21.25
C LEU A 159 -8.11 -0.33 22.28
N ASN A 160 -7.06 0.33 21.80
CA ASN A 160 -6.12 1.11 22.59
C ASN A 160 -5.88 2.45 21.85
N PRO A 161 -6.05 3.61 22.48
CA PRO A 161 -5.71 4.91 21.89
C PRO A 161 -4.29 4.96 21.30
N ASP A 162 -3.32 4.37 21.99
CA ASP A 162 -1.90 4.36 21.58
C ASP A 162 -1.54 3.17 20.66
N GLY A 163 -2.55 2.38 20.27
CA GLY A 163 -2.39 1.20 19.43
C GLY A 163 -2.40 1.50 17.94
N HIS A 164 -1.84 0.60 17.14
CA HIS A 164 -1.90 0.71 15.68
C HIS A 164 -3.35 0.66 15.14
N LEU A 165 -3.57 1.21 13.95
CA LEU A 165 -4.91 1.42 13.36
C LEU A 165 -5.82 0.17 13.38
N PHE A 166 -5.26 -0.99 13.06
CA PHE A 166 -5.99 -2.27 12.95
C PHE A 166 -6.11 -3.03 14.29
N GLN A 167 -5.50 -2.55 15.37
CA GLN A 167 -5.63 -3.16 16.69
C GLN A 167 -7.08 -3.06 17.17
N GLY A 168 -7.69 -4.12 17.71
CA GLY A 168 -9.08 -4.05 18.19
C GLY A 168 -10.14 -4.18 17.10
N LEU A 169 -9.78 -4.47 15.85
CA LEU A 169 -10.76 -4.92 14.87
C LEU A 169 -11.33 -6.30 15.25
N SER A 170 -12.64 -6.45 15.14
CA SER A 170 -13.31 -7.75 15.30
C SER A 170 -12.91 -8.73 14.20
N GLY A 171 -13.21 -10.02 14.39
CA GLY A 171 -12.98 -11.04 13.37
C GLY A 171 -13.75 -10.74 12.08
N ALA A 172 -15.00 -10.30 12.19
CA ALA A 172 -15.83 -9.89 11.06
C ALA A 172 -15.21 -8.71 10.31
N ALA A 173 -14.80 -7.63 11.01
CA ALA A 173 -14.18 -6.48 10.38
C ALA A 173 -12.88 -6.83 9.63
N LYS A 174 -12.03 -7.69 10.20
CA LYS A 174 -10.83 -8.19 9.52
C LYS A 174 -11.16 -8.98 8.25
N ARG A 175 -12.17 -9.85 8.29
CA ARG A 175 -12.62 -10.60 7.10
C ARG A 175 -13.17 -9.66 6.03
N SER A 176 -13.90 -8.61 6.42
CA SER A 176 -14.35 -7.56 5.50
C SER A 176 -13.18 -6.86 4.79
N LEU A 177 -12.09 -6.53 5.50
CA LEU A 177 -10.87 -5.96 4.88
C LEU A 177 -10.26 -6.92 3.84
N VAL A 178 -10.11 -8.20 4.19
CA VAL A 178 -9.56 -9.22 3.27
C VAL A 178 -10.46 -9.40 2.04
N ARG A 179 -11.78 -9.38 2.23
CA ARG A 179 -12.74 -9.48 1.14
C ARG A 179 -12.69 -8.25 0.23
N ALA A 180 -12.60 -7.05 0.82
CA ALA A 180 -12.47 -5.80 0.08
C ALA A 180 -11.22 -5.81 -0.79
N CYS A 181 -10.07 -6.23 -0.22
CA CYS A 181 -8.82 -6.41 -0.95
C CYS A 181 -8.97 -7.36 -2.14
N ARG A 182 -9.56 -8.54 -1.96
CA ARG A 182 -9.77 -9.51 -3.05
C ARG A 182 -10.71 -8.98 -4.13
N SER A 183 -11.76 -8.27 -3.73
CA SER A 183 -12.75 -7.71 -4.66
C SER A 183 -12.19 -6.52 -5.46
N ALA A 184 -11.41 -5.66 -4.83
CA ALA A 184 -10.67 -4.58 -5.49
C ALA A 184 -9.66 -5.15 -6.50
N HIS A 185 -8.85 -6.11 -6.07
CA HIS A 185 -7.87 -6.77 -6.95
C HIS A 185 -8.54 -7.47 -8.15
N GLY A 186 -9.64 -8.20 -7.94
CA GLY A 186 -10.39 -8.84 -9.03
C GLY A 186 -11.01 -7.85 -10.03
N ARG A 187 -11.19 -6.58 -9.63
CA ARG A 187 -11.63 -5.48 -10.49
C ARG A 187 -10.47 -4.65 -11.06
N LYS A 188 -9.23 -5.08 -10.81
CA LYS A 188 -7.98 -4.38 -11.18
C LYS A 188 -7.91 -2.96 -10.59
N GLU A 189 -8.49 -2.76 -9.42
CA GLU A 189 -8.34 -1.52 -8.66
C GLU A 189 -6.97 -1.47 -7.99
N ARG A 190 -6.41 -0.26 -7.88
CA ARG A 190 -5.09 -0.01 -7.27
C ARG A 190 -5.12 0.07 -5.75
N SER A 191 -6.30 0.30 -5.17
CA SER A 191 -6.47 0.46 -3.74
C SER A 191 -7.86 0.04 -3.28
N ILE A 192 -7.98 -0.22 -1.98
CA ILE A 192 -9.25 -0.48 -1.32
C ILE A 192 -9.96 0.86 -1.09
N THR A 193 -11.15 1.05 -1.67
CA THR A 193 -11.98 2.26 -1.47
C THR A 193 -12.99 2.08 -0.34
N SER A 194 -13.55 3.17 0.21
CA SER A 194 -14.59 3.05 1.25
C SER A 194 -15.86 2.38 0.72
N LEU A 195 -16.23 2.64 -0.54
CA LEU A 195 -17.32 1.97 -1.22
C LEU A 195 -17.04 0.46 -1.34
N GLY A 196 -15.84 0.09 -1.79
CA GLY A 196 -15.42 -1.31 -1.85
C GLY A 196 -15.45 -1.98 -0.47
N LEU A 197 -15.04 -1.25 0.56
CA LEU A 197 -15.06 -1.74 1.94
C LEU A 197 -16.48 -1.89 2.50
N LEU A 198 -17.39 -0.96 2.23
CA LEU A 198 -18.81 -1.05 2.58
C LEU A 198 -19.46 -2.28 1.94
N LEU A 199 -19.26 -2.45 0.63
CA LEU A 199 -19.79 -3.58 -0.12
C LEU A 199 -19.26 -4.90 0.46
N ALA A 200 -17.95 -5.00 0.69
CA ALA A 200 -17.34 -6.18 1.28
C ALA A 200 -17.86 -6.46 2.70
N THR A 201 -18.10 -5.42 3.49
CA THR A 201 -18.62 -5.57 4.86
C THR A 201 -20.03 -6.14 4.87
N LEU A 202 -20.93 -5.60 4.03
CA LEU A 202 -22.31 -6.09 3.90
C LEU A 202 -22.41 -7.48 3.27
N GLU A 203 -21.45 -7.84 2.42
CA GLU A 203 -21.41 -9.18 1.85
C GLU A 203 -20.82 -10.22 2.81
N GLU A 204 -19.91 -9.81 3.70
CA GLU A 204 -19.30 -10.66 4.74
C GLU A 204 -20.26 -10.93 5.90
N ASP A 205 -21.16 -9.98 6.19
CA ASP A 205 -22.13 -10.07 7.28
C ASP A 205 -23.58 -9.96 6.75
N PRO A 206 -24.24 -11.10 6.45
CA PRO A 206 -25.63 -11.11 6.00
C PRO A 206 -26.63 -10.59 7.03
N ALA A 207 -26.32 -10.67 8.33
CA ALA A 207 -27.19 -10.18 9.39
C ALA A 207 -27.17 -8.65 9.41
N LEU A 208 -25.97 -8.04 9.33
CA LEU A 208 -25.79 -6.61 9.16
C LEU A 208 -26.48 -6.08 7.90
N ARG A 209 -26.38 -6.81 6.78
CA ARG A 209 -27.09 -6.48 5.54
C ARG A 209 -28.61 -6.50 5.72
N SER A 210 -29.14 -7.49 6.44
CA SER A 210 -30.57 -7.58 6.70
C SER A 210 -31.06 -6.46 7.62
N ALA A 211 -30.30 -6.15 8.68
CA ALA A 211 -30.64 -5.11 9.64
C ALA A 211 -30.60 -3.70 9.02
N SER A 212 -29.52 -3.40 8.29
CA SER A 212 -29.36 -2.08 7.66
C SER A 212 -30.37 -1.78 6.54
N GLY A 213 -31.00 -2.81 5.97
CA GLY A 213 -31.86 -2.66 4.79
C GLY A 213 -31.10 -2.25 3.51
N TRP A 214 -29.76 -2.25 3.56
CA TRP A 214 -28.89 -1.90 2.46
C TRP A 214 -28.36 -3.18 1.80
N SER A 215 -28.38 -3.23 0.46
CA SER A 215 -27.84 -4.34 -0.30
C SER A 215 -26.72 -3.89 -1.24
N PRO A 216 -25.73 -4.74 -1.53
CA PRO A 216 -24.66 -4.41 -2.48
C PRO A 216 -25.19 -3.97 -3.85
N GLY A 217 -26.26 -4.58 -4.35
CA GLY A 217 -26.89 -4.20 -5.61
C GLY A 217 -27.52 -2.80 -5.57
N LYS A 218 -28.24 -2.47 -4.48
CA LYS A 218 -28.85 -1.15 -4.29
C LYS A 218 -27.78 -0.06 -4.19
N ILE A 219 -26.69 -0.31 -3.45
CA ILE A 219 -25.57 0.61 -3.31
C ILE A 219 -24.89 0.86 -4.66
N ARG A 220 -24.58 -0.21 -5.42
CA ARG A 220 -23.97 -0.07 -6.76
C ARG A 220 -24.86 0.74 -7.71
N SER A 221 -26.17 0.48 -7.71
CA SER A 221 -27.12 1.23 -8.54
C SER A 221 -27.21 2.70 -8.13
N ALA A 222 -27.22 3.01 -6.83
CA ALA A 222 -27.25 4.39 -6.35
C ALA A 222 -25.94 5.14 -6.63
N ALA A 223 -24.80 4.43 -6.62
CA ALA A 223 -23.46 4.99 -6.86
C ALA A 223 -23.08 5.04 -8.36
N GLU A 224 -23.92 4.55 -9.27
CA GLU A 224 -23.62 4.47 -10.69
C GLU A 224 -23.28 5.86 -11.26
N GLY A 225 -22.12 5.98 -11.93
CA GLY A 225 -21.60 7.25 -12.44
C GLY A 225 -21.07 8.23 -11.39
N GLN A 226 -21.07 7.85 -10.10
CA GLN A 226 -20.61 8.68 -8.97
C GLN A 226 -19.44 8.05 -8.21
N THR A 227 -18.81 7.00 -8.75
CA THR A 227 -17.56 6.45 -8.20
C THR A 227 -16.52 7.57 -8.17
N PRO A 228 -16.00 7.96 -6.98
CA PRO A 228 -14.97 8.98 -6.90
C PRO A 228 -13.79 8.55 -7.78
N PRO A 229 -13.12 9.50 -8.47
CA PRO A 229 -11.88 9.18 -9.16
C PRO A 229 -10.90 8.50 -8.19
N ALA A 230 -10.04 7.65 -8.72
CA ALA A 230 -8.97 7.03 -7.94
C ALA A 230 -8.28 8.12 -7.12
N SER A 231 -8.30 8.00 -5.79
CA SER A 231 -7.69 9.02 -4.94
C SER A 231 -6.20 9.00 -5.20
N ASP A 232 -5.65 10.13 -5.63
CA ASP A 232 -4.21 10.33 -5.71
C ASP A 232 -3.56 10.04 -4.34
N PRO A 233 -2.31 9.56 -4.32
CA PRO A 233 -1.59 9.39 -3.08
C PRO A 233 -1.50 10.74 -2.36
N PRO A 234 -1.40 10.75 -1.01
CA PRO A 234 -1.24 11.98 -0.27
C PRO A 234 -0.06 12.79 -0.82
N GLU A 235 -0.27 14.09 -1.01
CA GLU A 235 0.81 15.01 -1.36
C GLU A 235 1.69 15.24 -0.14
N GLY A 236 3.00 15.07 -0.30
CA GLY A 236 3.92 15.41 0.75
C GLY A 236 5.29 14.84 0.49
N PRO A 237 6.35 15.57 0.84
CA PRO A 237 7.66 14.98 0.87
C PRO A 237 7.76 13.96 2.01
N LEU A 238 8.55 12.91 1.80
CA LEU A 238 8.88 11.93 2.83
C LEU A 238 10.38 11.94 3.10
N THR A 239 10.76 11.63 4.34
CA THR A 239 12.17 11.40 4.68
C THR A 239 12.54 9.94 4.45
N PRO A 240 13.78 9.63 4.02
CA PRO A 240 14.26 8.26 3.96
C PRO A 240 14.45 7.68 5.36
N SER A 241 14.25 6.37 5.47
CA SER A 241 14.66 5.60 6.64
C SER A 241 16.19 5.66 6.80
N PRO A 242 16.73 5.49 8.03
CA PRO A 242 18.18 5.50 8.25
C PRO A 242 18.93 4.47 7.41
N ALA A 243 18.35 3.27 7.22
CA ALA A 243 18.94 2.21 6.40
C ALA A 243 19.01 2.59 4.92
N LEU A 244 17.92 3.16 4.37
CA LEU A 244 17.91 3.64 2.98
C LEU A 244 18.91 4.79 2.78
N ALA A 245 18.93 5.76 3.69
CA ALA A 245 19.87 6.88 3.64
C ALA A 245 21.32 6.37 3.62
N ALA A 246 21.68 5.44 4.51
CA ALA A 246 23.01 4.85 4.57
C ALA A 246 23.35 3.98 3.35
N LEU A 247 22.37 3.38 2.68
CA LEU A 247 22.59 2.67 1.42
C LEU A 247 22.90 3.67 0.30
N LEU A 248 22.06 4.70 0.15
CA LEU A 248 22.20 5.70 -0.91
C LEU A 248 23.52 6.48 -0.81
N THR A 249 23.99 6.82 0.39
CA THR A 249 25.27 7.53 0.57
C THR A 249 26.49 6.69 0.24
N ARG A 250 26.36 5.35 0.20
CA ARG A 250 27.46 4.43 -0.15
C ARG A 250 27.53 4.09 -1.63
N LEU A 251 26.52 4.47 -2.42
CA LEU A 251 26.55 4.24 -3.86
C LEU A 251 27.63 5.10 -4.52
N PRO A 252 28.33 4.56 -5.54
CA PRO A 252 29.32 5.35 -6.27
C PRO A 252 28.65 6.48 -7.06
N SER A 253 29.42 7.54 -7.35
CA SER A 253 28.97 8.59 -8.27
C SER A 253 28.64 7.96 -9.64
N GLY A 254 27.48 8.34 -10.18
CA GLY A 254 26.94 7.79 -11.43
C GLY A 254 26.27 6.44 -11.29
N ALA A 255 26.04 5.94 -10.06
CA ALA A 255 25.35 4.67 -9.83
C ALA A 255 23.99 4.60 -10.54
N ASP A 256 23.71 3.46 -11.15
CA ASP A 256 22.48 3.15 -11.87
C ASP A 256 21.59 2.15 -11.11
N SER A 257 20.46 1.77 -11.70
CA SER A 257 19.51 0.84 -11.08
C SER A 257 20.13 -0.53 -10.73
N LEU A 258 21.12 -1.02 -11.48
CA LEU A 258 21.82 -2.27 -11.16
C LEU A 258 22.76 -2.12 -9.97
N ASP A 259 23.43 -0.98 -9.84
CA ASP A 259 24.23 -0.67 -8.66
C ASP A 259 23.37 -0.61 -7.39
N PHE A 260 22.18 0.00 -7.49
CA PHE A 260 21.21 0.03 -6.40
C PHE A 260 20.74 -1.38 -6.02
N LEU A 261 20.43 -2.24 -7.01
CA LEU A 261 20.05 -3.64 -6.77
C LEU A 261 21.20 -4.44 -6.12
N ALA A 262 22.43 -4.27 -6.60
CA ALA A 262 23.61 -4.93 -6.03
C ALA A 262 23.83 -4.53 -4.56
N ALA A 263 23.78 -3.23 -4.26
CA ALA A 263 23.90 -2.72 -2.89
C ALA A 263 22.77 -3.22 -1.99
N SER A 264 21.55 -3.29 -2.53
CA SER A 264 20.37 -3.81 -1.86
C SER A 264 20.53 -5.28 -1.48
N LEU A 265 21.04 -6.12 -2.38
CA LEU A 265 21.31 -7.54 -2.11
C LEU A 265 22.38 -7.74 -1.04
N ALA A 266 23.45 -6.93 -1.07
CA ALA A 266 24.56 -7.06 -0.13
C ALA A 266 24.18 -6.70 1.32
N GLY A 267 23.20 -5.80 1.50
CA GLY A 267 22.72 -5.34 2.80
C GLY A 267 21.32 -5.82 3.19
N ALA A 268 20.71 -6.73 2.43
CA ALA A 268 19.32 -7.12 2.61
C ALA A 268 19.08 -7.77 3.98
N GLU A 269 18.02 -7.34 4.65
CA GLU A 269 17.50 -8.04 5.82
C GLU A 269 16.96 -9.43 5.43
N ALA A 270 16.81 -10.33 6.41
CA ALA A 270 16.53 -11.75 6.16
C ALA A 270 15.29 -11.99 5.28
N GLU A 271 14.21 -11.23 5.50
CA GLU A 271 12.96 -11.40 4.72
C GLU A 271 13.08 -10.90 3.29
N LEU A 272 13.72 -9.75 3.08
CA LEU A 272 14.01 -9.21 1.75
C LEU A 272 14.98 -10.11 0.98
N ALA A 273 16.04 -10.59 1.62
CA ALA A 273 16.97 -11.54 1.04
C ALA A 273 16.27 -12.85 0.63
N ALA A 274 15.36 -13.36 1.47
CA ALA A 274 14.57 -14.54 1.15
C ALA A 274 13.62 -14.29 -0.03
N CYS A 275 13.01 -13.11 -0.13
CA CYS A 275 12.19 -12.71 -1.27
C CYS A 275 13.00 -12.72 -2.57
N LEU A 276 14.10 -11.98 -2.62
CA LEU A 276 14.96 -11.90 -3.80
C LEU A 276 15.50 -13.29 -4.18
N SER A 277 15.86 -14.13 -3.21
CA SER A 277 16.32 -15.50 -3.45
C SER A 277 15.23 -16.41 -4.03
N ARG A 278 13.96 -16.30 -3.61
CA ARG A 278 12.85 -17.08 -4.21
C ARG A 278 12.68 -16.77 -5.69
N HIS A 279 12.91 -15.52 -6.07
CA HIS A 279 12.89 -15.02 -7.44
C HIS A 279 14.22 -15.18 -8.18
N ARG A 280 15.20 -15.90 -7.59
CA ARG A 280 16.54 -16.15 -8.15
C ARG A 280 17.34 -14.88 -8.45
N ILE A 281 16.99 -13.77 -7.81
CA ILE A 281 17.70 -12.51 -7.87
C ILE A 281 18.89 -12.63 -6.91
N THR A 282 20.07 -12.83 -7.47
CA THR A 282 21.30 -13.13 -6.73
C THR A 282 22.43 -12.18 -7.11
N PRO A 283 23.45 -11.98 -6.25
CA PRO A 283 24.61 -11.18 -6.60
C PRO A 283 25.26 -11.62 -7.93
N ASP A 284 25.39 -12.93 -8.15
CA ASP A 284 25.98 -13.50 -9.38
C ASP A 284 25.15 -13.20 -10.64
N LEU A 285 23.82 -13.07 -10.52
CA LEU A 285 22.98 -12.63 -11.62
C LEU A 285 23.29 -11.17 -11.98
N VAL A 286 23.34 -10.30 -10.97
CA VAL A 286 23.59 -8.86 -11.16
C VAL A 286 24.97 -8.62 -11.75
N GLU A 287 26.00 -9.31 -11.25
CA GLU A 287 27.37 -9.17 -11.78
C GLU A 287 27.47 -9.58 -13.26
N ARG A 288 26.78 -10.66 -13.68
CA ARG A 288 26.74 -11.06 -15.09
C ARG A 288 25.99 -10.05 -15.97
N ALA A 289 25.04 -9.31 -15.40
CA ALA A 289 24.21 -8.36 -16.12
C ALA A 289 24.87 -6.99 -16.37
N ARG A 290 25.88 -6.60 -15.59
CA ARG A 290 26.53 -5.27 -15.65
C ARG A 290 27.03 -4.85 -17.03
N GLY A 291 27.37 -5.81 -17.89
CA GLY A 291 27.83 -5.54 -19.26
C GLY A 291 26.72 -5.54 -20.32
N ALA A 292 25.55 -6.07 -20.00
CA ALA A 292 24.47 -6.34 -20.95
C ALA A 292 23.35 -5.30 -20.90
N PHE A 293 23.06 -4.78 -19.71
CA PHE A 293 21.96 -3.83 -19.49
C PHE A 293 22.48 -2.53 -18.87
N ARG A 294 21.86 -1.42 -19.23
CA ARG A 294 22.17 -0.08 -18.73
C ARG A 294 20.91 0.76 -18.67
N ASP A 295 20.85 1.62 -17.67
CA ASP A 295 19.74 2.56 -17.54
C ASP A 295 19.68 3.50 -18.75
N PRO A 296 18.47 3.91 -19.17
CA PRO A 296 18.32 4.97 -20.15
C PRO A 296 18.98 6.29 -19.67
N PRO A 297 19.43 7.15 -20.58
CA PRO A 297 20.15 8.38 -20.22
C PRO A 297 19.27 9.48 -19.58
N GLY A 298 17.94 9.34 -19.66
CA GLY A 298 16.96 10.30 -19.14
C GLY A 298 16.46 9.97 -17.74
N SER A 299 15.37 10.60 -17.32
CA SER A 299 14.60 10.14 -16.17
C SER A 299 13.47 9.22 -16.65
N PRO A 300 13.08 8.21 -15.85
CA PRO A 300 11.90 7.40 -16.14
C PRO A 300 10.65 8.26 -16.24
N PRO A 301 9.60 7.80 -16.95
CA PRO A 301 8.28 8.40 -16.82
C PRO A 301 7.84 8.36 -15.35
N GLU A 302 7.03 9.33 -14.94
CA GLU A 302 6.42 9.26 -13.61
C GLU A 302 5.56 8.00 -13.53
N SER A 303 5.93 7.09 -12.64
CA SER A 303 5.13 5.88 -12.41
C SER A 303 3.83 6.32 -11.74
N GLY A 304 2.73 6.26 -12.50
CA GLY A 304 1.40 6.31 -11.92
C GLY A 304 1.11 4.97 -11.28
N CYS A 305 1.66 4.71 -10.09
CA CYS A 305 1.30 3.54 -9.27
C CYS A 305 -0.23 3.48 -9.10
#